data_AF-A0A2K4ZCQ8-F1
#
_entry.id   AF-A0A2K4ZCQ8-F1
#
_cell.length_a   1.000
_cell.length_b   1.000
_cell.length_c   1.000
_cell.angle_alpha   90.00
_cell.angle_beta   90.00
_cell.angle_gamma   90.00
#
_symmetry.space_group_name_H-M   'P 1'
#
loop_
_entity.id
_entity.type
_entity.pdbx_description
1 polymer ?
#
loop_
_entity_poly.entity_id
_entity_poly.type
_entity_poly.pdbx_seq_one_letter_code
_entity_poly.pdbx_strand_id
1 'polypeptide(L)' 'MEDKKLKITLVKSTIGAVPKNRAIVESMGLRKLGRSVILPDNDATRGQIRLVSHLLKVEEV' A
#
# COMPACT_ATOMS: atom_id res chain seq x y z
N MET A 1 10.32 -13.86 -15.48
CA MET A 1 9.57 -14.04 -14.21
C MET A 1 8.47 -13.02 -14.28
N GLU A 2 7.22 -13.44 -14.37
CA GLU A 2 6.09 -12.51 -14.53
C GLU A 2 6.11 -11.48 -13.41
N ASP A 3 6.29 -10.22 -13.79
CA ASP A 3 6.15 -9.07 -12.90
C ASP A 3 4.67 -8.93 -12.55
N LYS A 4 4.16 -9.81 -11.69
CA LYS A 4 2.84 -9.67 -11.08
C LYS A 4 2.84 -8.30 -10.43
N LYS A 5 1.97 -7.41 -10.90
CA LYS A 5 1.89 -6.04 -10.40
C LYS A 5 0.70 -5.98 -9.45
N LEU A 6 0.91 -5.30 -8.33
CA LEU A 6 -0.14 -5.02 -7.38
C LEU A 6 -0.52 -3.57 -7.55
N LYS A 7 -1.78 -3.34 -7.92
CA LYS A 7 -2.40 -2.03 -7.84
C LYS A 7 -2.88 -1.85 -6.41
N ILE A 8 -2.25 -0.92 -5.71
CA ILE A 8 -2.51 -0.65 -4.30
C ILE A 8 -3.19 0.70 -4.22
N THR A 9 -4.37 0.74 -3.61
CA THR A 9 -5.18 1.95 -3.46
C THR A 9 -5.39 2.27 -1.98
N LEU A 10 -5.18 3.51 -1.58
CA LEU A 10 -5.47 3.96 -0.22
C LEU A 10 -6.98 4.22 -0.06
N VAL A 11 -7.68 3.38 0.68
CA VAL A 11 -9.14 3.46 0.87
C VAL A 11 -9.52 4.15 2.16
N LYS A 12 -8.69 4.03 3.20
CA LYS A 12 -8.91 4.69 4.50
C LYS A 12 -7.80 5.68 4.80
N SER A 13 -8.16 6.74 5.52
CA SER A 13 -7.23 7.79 5.92
C SER A 13 -6.19 7.28 6.93
N THR A 14 -4.97 7.82 6.87
CA THR A 14 -3.87 7.53 7.79
C THR A 14 -3.88 8.40 9.05
N ILE A 15 -4.86 9.30 9.23
CA ILE A 15 -4.92 10.26 10.35
C ILE A 15 -4.93 9.56 11.72
N GLY A 16 -5.66 8.44 11.84
CA GLY A 16 -5.71 7.63 13.06
C GLY A 16 -4.72 6.46 13.09
N ALA A 17 -3.85 6.35 12.10
CA ALA A 17 -2.90 5.24 12.01
C ALA A 17 -1.67 5.51 12.89
N VAL A 18 -1.09 4.43 13.42
CA VAL A 18 0.18 4.48 14.17
C VAL A 18 1.26 5.14 13.29
N PRO A 19 2.18 5.95 13.85
CA PRO A 19 3.21 6.65 13.07
C PRO A 19 4.02 5.75 12.13
N LYS A 20 4.27 4.50 12.53
CA LYS A 20 4.94 3.49 11.69
C LYS A 20 4.14 3.18 10.42
N ASN A 21 2.84 2.98 10.54
CA ASN A 21 1.95 2.71 9.42
C ASN A 21 1.85 3.93 8.50
N ARG A 22 1.80 5.14 9.07
CA ARG A 22 1.82 6.37 8.29
C ARG A 22 3.09 6.49 7.45
N ALA A 23 4.26 6.21 8.04
CA ALA A 23 5.53 6.22 7.32
C ALA A 23 5.59 5.18 6.18
N ILE A 24 5.05 3.97 6.40
CA ILE A 24 4.96 2.94 5.35
C ILE A 24 4.09 3.44 4.20
N VAL A 25 2.88 3.92 4.48
CA VAL A 25 1.95 4.43 3.46
C VAL A 25 2.55 5.62 2.70
N GLU A 26 3.23 6.53 3.39
CA GLU A 26 3.96 7.64 2.76
C GLU A 26 5.12 7.15 1.87
N SER A 27 5.89 6.15 2.32
CA SER A 27 7.00 5.56 1.56
C SER A 27 6.55 4.86 0.27
N MET A 28 5.33 4.31 0.28
CA MET A 28 4.69 3.71 -0.90
C MET A 28 4.12 4.78 -1.86
N GLY A 29 4.17 6.06 -1.51
CA GLY A 29 3.66 7.16 -2.33
C GLY A 29 2.15 7.41 -2.19
N LEU A 30 1.50 6.79 -1.22
CA LEU A 30 0.06 6.88 -0.99
C LEU A 30 -0.28 8.04 -0.05
N ARG A 31 -0.11 9.28 -0.53
CA ARG A 31 -0.32 10.50 0.27
C ARG A 31 -1.76 11.02 0.30
N LYS A 32 -2.62 10.56 -0.60
CA LYS A 32 -4.02 11.01 -0.71
C LYS A 32 -4.97 9.82 -0.76
N LEU A 33 -6.15 10.00 -0.17
CA LEU A 33 -7.22 9.00 -0.19
C LEU A 33 -7.69 8.81 -1.65
N GLY A 34 -7.86 7.56 -2.07
CA GLY A 34 -8.17 7.19 -3.46
C GLY A 34 -6.98 7.20 -4.42
N ARG A 35 -5.76 7.55 -3.96
CA ARG A 35 -4.55 7.38 -4.78
C ARG A 35 -4.27 5.90 -4.97
N SER A 36 -3.99 5.51 -6.21
CA SER A 36 -3.48 4.18 -6.54
C SER A 36 -2.03 4.26 -7.01
N VAL A 37 -1.25 3.24 -6.67
CA VAL A 37 0.14 3.05 -7.09
C VAL A 37 0.30 1.61 -7.55
N ILE A 38 1.03 1.41 -8.64
CA ILE A 38 1.36 0.09 -9.15
C ILE A 38 2.75 -0.25 -8.65
N LEU A 39 2.86 -1.32 -7.86
CA LEU A 39 4.12 -1.83 -7.35
C LEU A 39 4.34 -3.28 -7.80
N PRO A 40 5.60 -3.71 -7.97
CA PRO A 40 5.89 -5.11 -8.21
C PRO A 40 5.53 -5.96 -6.97
N ASP A 41 4.97 -7.13 -7.23
CA ASP A 41 4.71 -8.15 -6.21
C ASP A 41 6.03 -8.79 -5.78
N ASN A 42 6.62 -8.24 -4.72
CA ASN A 42 7.80 -8.80 -4.07
C ASN A 42 7.52 -8.97 -2.57
N ASP A 43 8.36 -9.75 -1.90
CA ASP A 43 8.18 -10.06 -0.47
C ASP A 43 8.23 -8.81 0.41
N ALA A 44 8.99 -7.78 0.02
CA ALA A 44 9.04 -6.51 0.73
C ALA A 44 7.72 -5.73 0.62
N THR A 45 7.15 -5.62 -0.59
CA THR A 45 5.85 -4.98 -0.85
C THR A 45 4.74 -5.73 -0.11
N ARG A 46 4.74 -7.06 -0.14
CA ARG A 46 3.79 -7.87 0.65
C ARG A 46 3.93 -7.66 2.15
N GLY A 47 5.17 -7.57 2.66
CA GLY A 47 5.44 -7.27 4.07
C GLY A 47 4.86 -5.92 4.50
N GLN A 48 5.07 -4.89 3.67
CA GLN A 48 4.48 -3.57 3.89
C GLN A 48 2.95 -3.61 3.84
N ILE A 49 2.37 -4.23 2.81
CA ILE A 49 0.91 -4.39 2.66
C ILE A 49 0.31 -5.08 3.88
N ARG A 50 0.94 -6.15 4.40
CA ARG A 50 0.42 -6.88 5.58
C ARG A 50 0.24 -5.97 6.79
N LEU A 51 1.20 -5.08 7.06
CA LEU A 51 1.17 -4.14 8.18
C LEU A 51 0.05 -3.08 8.05
N VAL A 52 -0.27 -2.68 6.82
CA VAL A 52 -1.26 -1.62 6.53
C VAL A 52 -2.48 -2.12 5.74
N SER A 53 -2.74 -3.42 5.79
CA SER A 53 -3.78 -4.12 5.01
C SER A 53 -5.18 -3.55 5.23
N HIS A 54 -5.47 -3.07 6.43
CA HIS A 54 -6.75 -2.45 6.80
C HIS A 54 -6.97 -1.05 6.18
N LEU A 55 -5.93 -0.41 5.66
CA LEU A 55 -5.99 0.92 5.01
C LEU A 55 -6.01 0.83 3.48
N LEU A 56 -5.61 -0.31 2.93
CA LEU A 56 -5.33 -0.49 1.51
C LEU A 56 -6.32 -1.44 0.85
N LYS A 57 -6.61 -1.18 -0.42
CA LYS A 57 -7.22 -2.13 -1.35
C LYS A 57 -6.13 -2.57 -2.31
N VAL A 58 -5.91 -3.88 -2.41
CA VAL A 58 -4.93 -4.46 -3.32
C VAL A 58 -5.69 -5.19 -4.43
N GLU A 59 -5.36 -4.89 -5.68
CA GLU A 59 -5.88 -5.53 -6.88
C GLU A 59 -4.68 -6.07 -7.67
N GLU A 60 -4.69 -7.36 -8.02
CA GLU A 60 -3.67 -7.98 -8.87
C GLU A 60 -3.91 -7.56 -10.34
N VAL A 61 -2.84 -7.11 -11.02
CA VAL A 61 -2.82 -6.69 -12.44
C VAL A 61 -1.64 -7.26 -13.19
#